data_AF-A0A223S7X2-F1
#
_entry.id   AF-A0A223S7X2-F1
#
_cell.length_a   1.000
_cell.length_b   1.000
_cell.length_c   1.000
_cell.angle_alpha   90.00
_cell.angle_beta   90.00
_cell.angle_gamma   90.00
#
_symmetry.space_group_name_H-M   'P 1'
#
loop_
_entity.id
_entity.type
_entity.pdbx_description
1 polymer ?
#
loop_
_entity_poly.entity_id
_entity_poly.type
_entity_poly.pdbx_seq_one_letter_code
_entity_poly.pdbx_strand_id
1 'polypeptide(L)'
;MGLLRIVTRVSTSALITLPVLAVALPAHAAAEVPVSACQGDGEVTVEESRLSDRVPREILRRSGFDAAAADFADALCGTRNLRAAEAVVRHHGSHLWRAAVRRVQEEGRATGHLSAGDDRPLYWARLGMTAALRVWEPSFELGDDERAELIASLERWSRGHNQMRFPADSDVTRVVVTGFDPFRLDNDIRQANPSGAAALALDGTTIETDEGTVVIETAMFPVRWRDFTGGIVEHALLPHYTGQRPADAVITVSQGREGRFDLEAYNGAWRGGGTDNLMVGVSGQIPIPEGVPTVEPQSQWSSSTLDRQAIVDATTGPFPVIDNTQVTEIPAGETEPVVRPDGPTPGSRAVEGGGGDYLSNEIAYRNTLLRDATGRDIPAGHVHTPILHFGADNDGDVTDNVFERNRAEIVDQVRRIVAEAVSPVRSR
;
A
#
# COMPACT_ATOMS: atom_id res chain seq x y z
N MET A 1 76.67 61.87 19.40
CA MET A 1 77.71 62.40 18.50
C MET A 1 78.08 61.29 17.52
N GLY A 2 77.82 61.46 16.23
CA GLY A 2 78.19 60.47 15.20
C GLY A 2 77.16 60.36 14.08
N LEU A 3 77.26 61.24 13.09
CA LEU A 3 76.62 61.08 11.78
C LEU A 3 77.15 59.80 11.09
N LEU A 4 76.30 59.08 10.35
CA LEU A 4 76.73 58.37 9.15
C LEU A 4 75.66 58.43 8.05
N ARG A 5 76.15 58.64 6.82
CA ARG A 5 75.42 59.00 5.59
C ARG A 5 74.81 57.79 4.87
N ILE A 6 73.62 58.03 4.28
CA ILE A 6 73.16 57.77 2.89
C ILE A 6 73.52 56.41 2.26
N VAL A 7 72.49 55.63 1.84
CA VAL A 7 72.18 55.35 0.41
C VAL A 7 70.69 55.02 0.25
N THR A 8 70.00 55.85 -0.52
CA THR A 8 68.62 55.65 -1.00
C THR A 8 68.63 54.62 -2.14
N ARG A 9 67.83 53.55 -2.04
CA ARG A 9 67.40 52.75 -3.20
C ARG A 9 65.89 52.80 -3.29
N VAL A 10 65.40 53.48 -4.33
CA VAL A 10 64.01 53.42 -4.78
C VAL A 10 63.79 52.03 -5.40
N SER A 11 62.81 51.29 -4.91
CA SER A 11 62.31 50.08 -5.55
C SER A 11 60.80 50.23 -5.73
N THR A 12 60.43 50.51 -6.96
CA THR A 12 59.06 50.51 -7.48
C THR A 12 58.57 49.07 -7.55
N SER A 13 57.72 48.68 -6.60
CA SER A 13 57.01 47.39 -6.67
C SER A 13 55.68 47.60 -7.38
N ALA A 14 55.58 47.09 -8.61
CA ALA A 14 54.36 46.98 -9.37
C ALA A 14 53.44 45.92 -8.74
N LEU A 15 52.19 46.29 -8.44
CA LEU A 15 51.12 45.35 -8.11
C LEU A 15 50.75 44.57 -9.36
N ILE A 16 51.02 43.25 -9.36
CA ILE A 16 50.50 42.31 -10.33
C ILE A 16 49.23 41.70 -9.72
N THR A 17 48.07 42.11 -10.23
CA THR A 17 46.79 41.46 -9.97
C THR A 17 46.73 40.17 -10.79
N LEU A 18 46.93 39.03 -10.12
CA LEU A 18 46.67 37.70 -10.68
C LEU A 18 45.15 37.46 -10.75
N PRO A 19 44.60 37.02 -11.89
CA PRO A 19 43.21 36.60 -11.96
C PRO A 19 43.06 35.27 -11.22
N VAL A 20 42.15 35.23 -10.24
CA VAL A 20 41.71 33.99 -9.60
C VAL A 20 40.91 33.21 -10.66
N LEU A 21 41.52 32.15 -11.19
CA LEU A 21 40.83 31.17 -12.01
C LEU A 21 39.88 30.38 -11.09
N ALA A 22 38.60 30.73 -11.11
CA ALA A 22 37.57 29.92 -10.47
C ALA A 22 37.48 28.59 -11.23
N VAL A 23 38.00 27.52 -10.63
CA VAL A 23 37.77 26.15 -11.10
C VAL A 23 36.31 25.82 -10.80
N ALA A 24 35.45 25.96 -11.79
CA ALA A 24 34.09 25.46 -11.71
C ALA A 24 34.15 23.93 -11.58
N LEU A 25 33.81 23.42 -10.40
CA LEU A 25 33.49 22.01 -10.23
C LEU A 25 32.32 21.69 -11.18
N PRO A 26 32.35 20.56 -11.91
CA PRO A 26 31.20 20.19 -12.73
C PRO A 26 30.02 20.00 -11.78
N ALA A 27 28.96 20.79 -11.99
CA ALA A 27 27.66 20.48 -11.44
C ALA A 27 27.37 19.03 -11.81
N HIS A 28 27.11 18.20 -10.80
CA HIS A 28 26.55 16.88 -11.06
C HIS A 28 25.18 17.14 -11.69
N ALA A 29 25.11 17.06 -13.02
CA ALA A 29 23.84 16.95 -13.70
C ALA A 29 23.16 15.73 -13.07
N ALA A 30 22.03 15.96 -12.40
CA ALA A 30 21.13 14.88 -12.09
C ALA A 30 20.90 14.16 -13.42
N ALA A 31 21.17 12.86 -13.48
CA ALA A 31 20.87 12.08 -14.67
C ALA A 31 19.36 12.24 -14.92
N GLU A 32 19.00 13.04 -15.92
CA GLU A 32 17.66 13.05 -16.47
C GLU A 32 17.42 11.63 -16.98
N VAL A 33 16.38 10.97 -16.46
CA VAL A 33 15.93 9.69 -16.98
C VAL A 33 15.64 9.94 -18.45
N PRO A 34 16.29 9.23 -19.40
CA PRO A 34 16.06 9.46 -20.81
C PRO A 34 14.57 9.22 -21.08
N VAL A 35 13.86 10.28 -21.44
CA VAL A 35 12.48 10.19 -21.89
C VAL A 35 12.49 9.29 -23.12
N SER A 36 11.83 8.14 -23.04
CA SER A 36 11.80 7.21 -24.16
C SER A 36 11.12 7.91 -25.34
N ALA A 37 11.59 7.68 -26.56
CA ALA A 37 11.18 8.44 -27.75
C ALA A 37 9.66 8.35 -28.08
N CYS A 38 8.90 7.53 -27.36
CA CYS A 38 7.46 7.35 -27.48
C CYS A 38 6.67 7.90 -26.28
N GLN A 39 7.22 8.84 -25.51
CA GLN A 39 6.53 9.50 -24.39
C GLN A 39 6.31 10.98 -24.71
N GLY A 40 5.07 11.45 -24.50
CA GLY A 40 4.67 12.84 -24.70
C GLY A 40 4.64 13.66 -23.40
N ASP A 41 4.25 14.93 -23.51
CA ASP A 41 4.17 15.90 -22.39
C ASP A 41 2.85 15.79 -21.59
N GLY A 42 2.29 14.59 -21.47
CA GLY A 42 1.00 14.37 -20.80
C GLY A 42 1.03 14.72 -19.31
N GLU A 43 -0.11 15.21 -18.78
CA GLU A 43 -0.23 15.51 -17.35
C GLU A 43 -0.20 14.23 -16.51
N VAL A 44 0.62 14.26 -15.46
CA VAL A 44 0.70 13.22 -14.44
C VAL A 44 -0.16 13.60 -13.22
N THR A 45 -0.60 12.60 -12.48
CA THR A 45 -1.38 12.81 -11.26
C THR A 45 -0.52 13.35 -10.11
N VAL A 46 -1.17 13.80 -9.03
CA VAL A 46 -0.49 14.25 -7.80
C VAL A 46 0.33 13.12 -7.15
N GLU A 47 -0.11 11.86 -7.23
CA GLU A 47 0.74 10.72 -6.82
C GLU A 47 1.99 10.66 -7.69
N GLU A 48 1.80 10.58 -9.01
CA GLU A 48 2.87 10.37 -9.97
C GLU A 48 3.92 11.50 -9.96
N SER A 49 3.51 12.74 -9.69
CA SER A 49 4.45 13.88 -9.61
C SER A 49 5.48 13.74 -8.49
N ARG A 50 5.16 13.01 -7.39
CA ARG A 50 6.09 12.78 -6.27
C ARG A 50 7.29 11.94 -6.65
N LEU A 51 7.26 11.22 -7.78
CA LEU A 51 8.41 10.45 -8.28
C LEU A 51 9.65 11.32 -8.56
N SER A 52 9.49 12.63 -8.73
CA SER A 52 10.63 13.54 -8.89
C SER A 52 11.38 13.84 -7.58
N ASP A 53 10.78 13.51 -6.44
CA ASP A 53 11.33 13.85 -5.13
C ASP A 53 12.53 12.97 -4.76
N ARG A 54 13.35 13.47 -3.82
CA ARG A 54 14.55 12.77 -3.34
C ARG A 54 14.22 11.38 -2.77
N VAL A 55 13.16 11.28 -1.97
CA VAL A 55 12.85 10.09 -1.18
C VAL A 55 12.40 8.90 -2.05
N PRO A 56 11.43 9.04 -2.97
CA PRO A 56 11.05 7.94 -3.88
C PRO A 56 12.23 7.46 -4.73
N ARG A 57 13.03 8.38 -5.27
CA ARG A 57 14.25 8.05 -6.05
C ARG A 57 15.27 7.27 -5.21
N GLU A 58 15.47 7.69 -3.97
CA GLU A 58 16.38 6.97 -3.06
C GLU A 58 15.86 5.55 -2.74
N ILE A 59 14.57 5.40 -2.43
CA ILE A 59 13.94 4.11 -2.14
C ILE A 59 14.07 3.16 -3.34
N LEU A 60 13.75 3.63 -4.55
CA LEU A 60 13.86 2.84 -5.78
C LEU A 60 15.29 2.39 -6.04
N ARG A 61 16.26 3.31 -5.95
CA ARG A 61 17.69 2.99 -6.14
C ARG A 61 18.20 2.01 -5.09
N ARG A 62 17.84 2.19 -3.82
CA ARG A 62 18.30 1.32 -2.73
C ARG A 62 17.60 -0.03 -2.68
N SER A 63 16.46 -0.18 -3.35
CA SER A 63 15.73 -1.45 -3.47
C SER A 63 16.02 -2.22 -4.77
N GLY A 64 16.65 -1.57 -5.75
CA GLY A 64 16.91 -2.14 -7.09
C GLY A 64 15.69 -2.13 -8.01
N PHE A 65 14.70 -1.29 -7.72
CA PHE A 65 13.45 -1.17 -8.49
C PHE A 65 13.45 0.08 -9.41
N ASP A 66 14.57 0.83 -9.44
CA ASP A 66 14.74 2.06 -10.22
C ASP A 66 14.71 1.86 -11.74
N ALA A 67 14.99 0.65 -12.23
CA ALA A 67 14.86 0.32 -13.65
C ALA A 67 13.42 -0.03 -14.09
N ALA A 68 12.51 -0.36 -13.16
CA ALA A 68 11.22 -0.97 -13.48
C ALA A 68 10.36 -0.13 -14.44
N ALA A 69 10.31 1.19 -14.22
CA ALA A 69 9.55 2.11 -15.06
C ALA A 69 10.17 2.28 -16.45
N ALA A 70 11.50 2.37 -16.54
CA ALA A 70 12.21 2.51 -17.80
C ALA A 70 12.10 1.25 -18.67
N ASP A 71 12.35 0.07 -18.09
CA ASP A 71 12.22 -1.22 -18.79
C ASP A 71 10.79 -1.44 -19.31
N PHE A 72 9.79 -1.01 -18.53
CA PHE A 72 8.39 -1.08 -18.94
C PHE A 72 8.07 -0.08 -20.06
N ALA A 73 8.56 1.15 -19.99
CA ALA A 73 8.38 2.16 -21.03
C ALA A 73 8.99 1.69 -22.37
N ASP A 74 10.21 1.16 -22.34
CA ASP A 74 10.88 0.64 -23.53
C ASP A 74 10.13 -0.55 -24.14
N ALA A 75 9.61 -1.45 -23.30
CA ALA A 75 8.75 -2.55 -23.75
C ALA A 75 7.45 -2.03 -24.40
N LEU A 76 6.81 -1.00 -23.83
CA LEU A 76 5.63 -0.35 -24.42
C LEU A 76 5.94 0.31 -25.78
N CYS A 77 7.06 1.04 -25.89
CA CYS A 77 7.51 1.65 -27.15
C CYS A 77 7.74 0.61 -28.26
N GLY A 78 8.10 -0.62 -27.90
CA GLY A 78 8.29 -1.71 -28.85
C GLY A 78 6.99 -2.31 -29.40
N THR A 79 5.82 -2.01 -28.80
CA THR A 79 4.55 -2.61 -29.20
C THR A 79 3.98 -1.99 -30.48
N ARG A 80 3.26 -2.80 -31.27
CA ARG A 80 2.72 -2.40 -32.58
C ARG A 80 1.19 -2.48 -32.69
N ASN A 81 0.52 -2.91 -31.61
CA ASN A 81 -0.93 -3.01 -31.50
C ASN A 81 -1.34 -3.19 -30.03
N LEU A 82 -2.63 -2.98 -29.76
CA LEU A 82 -3.21 -3.08 -28.41
C LEU A 82 -2.92 -4.44 -27.75
N ARG A 83 -3.08 -5.55 -28.46
CA ARG A 83 -2.83 -6.90 -27.91
C ARG A 83 -1.40 -7.06 -27.40
N ALA A 84 -0.41 -6.50 -28.09
CA ALA A 84 0.97 -6.52 -27.65
C ALA A 84 1.16 -5.66 -26.38
N ALA A 85 0.52 -4.49 -26.32
CA ALA A 85 0.53 -3.63 -25.13
C ALA A 85 -0.12 -4.31 -23.90
N GLU A 86 -1.27 -4.97 -24.07
CA GLU A 86 -1.92 -5.76 -23.03
C GLU A 86 -0.99 -6.86 -22.48
N ALA A 87 -0.26 -7.54 -23.37
CA ALA A 87 0.70 -8.57 -22.98
C ALA A 87 1.88 -7.99 -22.19
N VAL A 88 2.41 -6.84 -22.59
CA VAL A 88 3.48 -6.11 -21.88
C VAL A 88 3.00 -5.66 -20.50
N VAL A 89 1.83 -5.02 -20.41
CA VAL A 89 1.21 -4.59 -19.15
C VAL A 89 1.05 -5.75 -18.17
N ARG A 90 0.44 -6.86 -18.62
CA ARG A 90 0.27 -8.04 -17.78
C ARG A 90 1.61 -8.61 -17.32
N HIS A 91 2.57 -8.73 -18.24
CA HIS A 91 3.88 -9.32 -17.94
C HIS A 91 4.63 -8.50 -16.89
N HIS A 92 4.79 -7.19 -17.12
CA HIS A 92 5.53 -6.32 -16.22
C HIS A 92 4.81 -6.09 -14.90
N GLY A 93 3.48 -5.93 -14.90
CA GLY A 93 2.71 -5.85 -13.65
C GLY A 93 2.87 -7.10 -12.79
N SER A 94 2.75 -8.28 -13.40
CA SER A 94 2.98 -9.56 -12.71
C SER A 94 4.41 -9.75 -12.24
N HIS A 95 5.38 -9.30 -13.04
CA HIS A 95 6.79 -9.37 -12.68
C HIS A 95 7.08 -8.48 -11.47
N LEU A 96 6.55 -7.26 -11.44
CA LEU A 96 6.72 -6.32 -10.34
C LEU A 96 6.18 -6.88 -9.02
N TRP A 97 4.94 -7.40 -9.01
CA TRP A 97 4.37 -8.03 -7.81
C TRP A 97 5.26 -9.17 -7.30
N ARG A 98 5.59 -10.13 -8.16
CA ARG A 98 6.42 -11.28 -7.79
C ARG A 98 7.82 -10.87 -7.34
N ALA A 99 8.40 -9.82 -7.92
CA ALA A 99 9.70 -9.30 -7.53
C ALA A 99 9.64 -8.69 -6.12
N ALA A 100 8.57 -7.96 -5.79
CA ALA A 100 8.36 -7.40 -4.45
C ALA A 100 8.18 -8.50 -3.39
N VAL A 101 7.34 -9.50 -3.66
CA VAL A 101 7.14 -10.65 -2.75
C VAL A 101 8.44 -11.43 -2.55
N ARG A 102 9.16 -11.77 -3.64
CA ARG A 102 10.46 -12.46 -3.53
C ARG A 102 11.48 -11.65 -2.73
N ARG A 103 11.49 -10.33 -2.91
CA ARG A 103 12.44 -9.45 -2.20
C ARG A 103 12.26 -9.60 -0.68
N VAL A 104 11.01 -9.60 -0.21
CA VAL A 104 10.68 -9.74 1.22
C VAL A 104 10.98 -11.16 1.73
N GLN A 105 10.72 -12.19 0.92
CA GLN A 105 10.84 -13.59 1.38
C GLN A 105 12.25 -14.18 1.21
N GLU A 106 13.05 -13.64 0.31
CA GLU A 106 14.44 -14.06 0.05
C GLU A 106 15.43 -12.99 0.55
N GLU A 107 15.26 -12.52 1.79
CA GLU A 107 16.01 -11.38 2.34
C GLU A 107 17.53 -11.48 2.13
N GLY A 108 18.11 -12.69 2.25
CA GLY A 108 19.54 -12.95 2.02
C GLY A 108 20.02 -12.82 0.56
N ARG A 109 19.10 -12.63 -0.39
CA ARG A 109 19.37 -12.40 -1.82
C ARG A 109 18.87 -11.04 -2.31
N ALA A 110 18.22 -10.27 -1.45
CA ALA A 110 17.78 -8.92 -1.80
C ALA A 110 19.00 -8.05 -2.13
N THR A 111 18.97 -7.40 -3.29
CA THR A 111 20.01 -6.45 -3.70
C THR A 111 19.74 -5.07 -3.08
N GLY A 112 20.81 -4.31 -2.86
CA GLY A 112 20.73 -2.93 -2.34
C GLY A 112 20.86 -2.81 -0.82
N HIS A 113 20.61 -1.61 -0.30
CA HIS A 113 20.81 -1.24 1.11
C HIS A 113 19.52 -0.82 1.82
N LEU A 114 18.38 -0.92 1.15
CA LEU A 114 17.08 -0.85 1.81
C LEU A 114 16.76 -2.24 2.36
N SER A 115 16.09 -2.30 3.50
CA SER A 115 15.61 -3.57 4.04
C SER A 115 14.69 -4.30 3.05
N ALA A 116 14.66 -5.61 3.17
CA ALA A 116 13.89 -6.49 2.30
C ALA A 116 12.38 -6.33 2.54
N GLY A 117 11.96 -6.23 3.81
CA GLY A 117 10.57 -6.09 4.25
C GLY A 117 9.88 -4.76 3.92
N ASP A 118 10.47 -3.91 3.09
CA ASP A 118 9.93 -2.60 2.75
C ASP A 118 8.86 -2.67 1.67
N ASP A 119 7.69 -2.07 1.92
CA ASP A 119 6.54 -2.03 1.02
C ASP A 119 6.65 -0.92 -0.04
N ARG A 120 7.38 0.15 0.27
CA ARG A 120 7.49 1.35 -0.57
C ARG A 120 8.08 1.10 -1.97
N PRO A 121 9.05 0.18 -2.18
CA PRO A 121 9.54 -0.14 -3.52
C PRO A 121 8.45 -0.56 -4.51
N LEU A 122 7.50 -1.39 -4.08
CA LEU A 122 6.38 -1.81 -4.94
C LEU A 122 5.53 -0.61 -5.34
N TYR A 123 5.16 0.22 -4.36
CA TYR A 123 4.32 1.40 -4.59
C TYR A 123 4.95 2.36 -5.59
N TRP A 124 6.20 2.78 -5.34
CA TRP A 124 6.88 3.76 -6.19
C TRP A 124 7.19 3.23 -7.60
N ALA A 125 7.56 1.95 -7.73
CA ALA A 125 7.86 1.35 -9.02
C ALA A 125 6.59 1.22 -9.87
N ARG A 126 5.47 0.77 -9.27
CA ARG A 126 4.17 0.71 -9.95
C ARG A 126 3.74 2.10 -10.38
N LEU A 127 3.90 3.11 -9.53
CA LEU A 127 3.53 4.48 -9.85
C LEU A 127 4.34 5.02 -11.04
N GLY A 128 5.63 4.72 -11.10
CA GLY A 128 6.48 5.04 -12.26
C GLY A 128 6.04 4.35 -13.54
N MET A 129 5.65 3.08 -13.46
CA MET A 129 5.09 2.35 -14.61
C MET A 129 3.74 2.95 -15.05
N THR A 130 2.85 3.29 -14.11
CA THR A 130 1.56 3.91 -14.42
C THR A 130 1.74 5.29 -15.07
N ALA A 131 2.68 6.10 -14.57
CA ALA A 131 3.05 7.38 -15.18
C ALA A 131 3.57 7.18 -16.62
N ALA A 132 4.47 6.22 -16.83
CA ALA A 132 5.01 5.90 -18.16
C ALA A 132 3.91 5.50 -19.16
N LEU A 133 2.94 4.68 -18.73
CA LEU A 133 1.80 4.29 -19.55
C LEU A 133 0.82 5.44 -19.80
N ARG A 134 0.68 6.38 -18.86
CA ARG A 134 -0.19 7.56 -19.02
C ARG A 134 0.30 8.46 -20.13
N VAL A 135 1.59 8.73 -20.19
CA VAL A 135 2.22 9.63 -21.17
C VAL A 135 2.69 8.92 -22.44
N TRP A 136 2.44 7.61 -22.56
CA TRP A 136 2.86 6.81 -23.69
C TRP A 136 2.10 7.15 -24.98
N GLU A 137 2.82 7.40 -26.07
CA GLU A 137 2.30 7.65 -27.42
C GLU A 137 2.62 6.45 -28.34
N PRO A 138 1.68 5.50 -28.52
CA PRO A 138 1.88 4.35 -29.41
C PRO A 138 2.01 4.74 -30.88
N SER A 139 2.66 3.89 -31.67
CA SER A 139 2.69 4.02 -33.14
C SER A 139 1.38 3.55 -33.82
N PHE A 140 0.32 3.33 -33.05
CA PHE A 140 -0.99 2.84 -33.48
C PHE A 140 -2.07 3.59 -32.71
N GLU A 141 -3.31 3.60 -33.23
CA GLU A 141 -4.42 4.27 -32.57
C GLU A 141 -4.75 3.61 -31.22
N LEU A 142 -4.81 4.40 -30.16
CA LEU A 142 -5.19 3.97 -28.82
C LEU A 142 -6.18 4.99 -28.25
N GLY A 143 -7.41 4.55 -28.00
CA GLY A 143 -8.44 5.38 -27.39
C GLY A 143 -8.22 5.57 -25.88
N ASP A 144 -8.90 6.58 -25.31
CA ASP A 144 -8.82 6.88 -23.88
C ASP A 144 -9.30 5.71 -23.00
N ASP A 145 -10.38 5.03 -23.41
CA ASP A 145 -10.92 3.87 -22.70
C ASP A 145 -9.95 2.68 -22.73
N GLU A 146 -9.29 2.45 -23.86
CA GLU A 146 -8.27 1.40 -23.99
C GLU A 146 -7.05 1.71 -23.11
N ARG A 147 -6.61 2.97 -23.07
CA ARG A 147 -5.54 3.41 -22.16
C ARG A 147 -5.95 3.25 -20.69
N ALA A 148 -7.17 3.65 -20.33
CA ALA A 148 -7.69 3.50 -18.99
C ALA A 148 -7.74 2.02 -18.56
N GLU A 149 -8.12 1.12 -19.47
CA GLU A 149 -8.12 -0.31 -19.22
C GLU A 149 -6.70 -0.90 -19.12
N LEU A 150 -5.74 -0.44 -19.92
CA LEU A 150 -4.33 -0.81 -19.76
C LEU A 150 -3.80 -0.39 -18.37
N ILE A 151 -4.16 0.81 -17.89
CA ILE A 151 -3.80 1.28 -16.55
C ILE A 151 -4.48 0.43 -15.48
N ALA A 152 -5.78 0.16 -15.60
CA ALA A 152 -6.51 -0.68 -14.65
C ALA A 152 -5.95 -2.12 -14.62
N SER A 153 -5.56 -2.66 -15.76
CA SER A 153 -4.89 -3.95 -15.88
C SER A 153 -3.52 -3.94 -15.20
N LEU A 154 -2.71 -2.90 -15.41
CA LEU A 154 -1.44 -2.74 -14.70
C LEU A 154 -1.66 -2.75 -13.19
N GLU A 155 -2.61 -1.98 -12.69
CA GLU A 155 -2.96 -1.93 -11.26
C GLU A 155 -3.32 -3.32 -10.72
N ARG A 156 -4.25 -4.05 -11.37
CA ARG A 156 -4.64 -5.40 -10.92
C ARG A 156 -3.47 -6.39 -10.89
N TRP A 157 -2.63 -6.40 -11.93
CA TRP A 157 -1.48 -7.31 -11.99
C TRP A 157 -0.32 -6.89 -11.07
N SER A 158 -0.13 -5.62 -10.76
CA SER A 158 0.95 -5.17 -9.87
C SER A 158 0.53 -5.12 -8.39
N ARG A 159 -0.72 -5.45 -8.08
CA ARG A 159 -1.29 -5.46 -6.72
C ARG A 159 -1.54 -6.86 -6.15
N GLY A 160 -1.21 -7.91 -6.89
CA GLY A 160 -1.52 -9.28 -6.48
C GLY A 160 -2.95 -9.74 -6.83
N HIS A 161 -3.83 -8.85 -7.29
CA HIS A 161 -5.26 -9.16 -7.50
C HIS A 161 -5.47 -10.30 -8.49
N ASN A 162 -4.64 -10.38 -9.55
CA ASN A 162 -4.72 -11.43 -10.57
C ASN A 162 -3.74 -12.60 -10.32
N GLN A 163 -3.02 -12.56 -9.20
CA GLN A 163 -2.02 -13.54 -8.80
C GLN A 163 -2.54 -14.52 -7.76
N MET A 164 -3.52 -14.10 -6.94
CA MET A 164 -4.10 -14.93 -5.88
C MET A 164 -4.59 -16.28 -6.42
N ARG A 165 -3.85 -17.36 -6.13
CA ARG A 165 -4.12 -18.70 -6.68
C ARG A 165 -3.89 -19.78 -5.63
N PHE A 166 -4.96 -20.09 -4.89
CA PHE A 166 -4.93 -21.23 -3.99
C PHE A 166 -4.63 -22.56 -4.70
N PRO A 167 -3.90 -23.47 -4.04
CA PRO A 167 -3.63 -24.81 -4.55
C PRO A 167 -4.92 -25.61 -4.71
N ALA A 168 -4.87 -26.61 -5.58
CA ALA A 168 -6.00 -27.52 -5.81
C ALA A 168 -6.22 -28.52 -4.66
N ASP A 169 -5.26 -28.63 -3.75
CA ASP A 169 -5.36 -29.50 -2.58
C ASP A 169 -6.56 -29.09 -1.71
N SER A 170 -7.31 -30.09 -1.25
CA SER A 170 -8.45 -29.92 -0.35
C SER A 170 -8.04 -29.86 1.13
N ASP A 171 -6.83 -30.31 1.47
CA ASP A 171 -6.40 -30.51 2.86
C ASP A 171 -5.71 -29.26 3.44
N VAL A 172 -5.94 -28.09 2.83
CA VAL A 172 -5.40 -26.81 3.27
C VAL A 172 -6.50 -25.80 3.57
N THR A 173 -6.26 -24.94 4.56
CA THR A 173 -7.09 -23.76 4.81
C THR A 173 -6.63 -22.60 3.93
N ARG A 174 -7.52 -22.05 3.11
CA ARG A 174 -7.21 -20.98 2.15
C ARG A 174 -7.55 -19.62 2.75
N VAL A 175 -6.57 -18.75 2.93
CA VAL A 175 -6.79 -17.44 3.56
C VAL A 175 -6.39 -16.32 2.62
N VAL A 176 -7.30 -15.37 2.43
CA VAL A 176 -6.97 -14.09 1.79
C VAL A 176 -6.62 -13.07 2.86
N VAL A 177 -5.46 -12.43 2.70
CA VAL A 177 -5.04 -11.28 3.52
C VAL A 177 -4.85 -10.06 2.64
N THR A 178 -5.37 -8.90 3.05
CA THR A 178 -5.18 -7.66 2.27
C THR A 178 -4.27 -6.67 2.99
N GLY A 179 -3.65 -5.78 2.23
CA GLY A 179 -2.91 -4.62 2.75
C GLY A 179 -3.14 -3.38 1.91
N PHE A 180 -2.60 -2.24 2.32
CA PHE A 180 -2.68 -0.98 1.60
C PHE A 180 -1.32 -0.40 1.21
N ASP A 181 -1.35 0.41 0.16
CA ASP A 181 -0.26 1.28 -0.21
C ASP A 181 0.08 2.32 0.89
N PRO A 182 1.30 2.88 0.88
CA PRO A 182 1.62 4.10 1.62
C PRO A 182 0.65 5.25 1.33
N PHE A 183 0.40 6.08 2.34
CA PHE A 183 -0.49 7.25 2.25
C PHE A 183 -0.03 8.37 3.19
N ARG A 184 -0.70 9.53 3.13
CA ARG A 184 -0.30 10.78 3.83
C ARG A 184 1.12 11.24 3.49
N LEU A 185 1.50 11.04 2.23
CA LEU A 185 2.83 11.30 1.70
C LEU A 185 3.18 12.81 1.62
N ASP A 186 2.20 13.70 1.72
CA ASP A 186 2.43 15.15 1.87
C ASP A 186 2.83 15.55 3.30
N ASN A 187 2.50 14.71 4.30
CA ASN A 187 2.93 14.92 5.67
C ASN A 187 4.35 14.37 5.87
N ASP A 188 4.59 13.15 5.41
CA ASP A 188 5.92 12.54 5.37
C ASP A 188 6.04 11.61 4.16
N ILE A 189 6.80 12.04 3.16
CA ILE A 189 7.06 11.26 1.93
C ILE A 189 7.81 9.94 2.21
N ARG A 190 8.39 9.79 3.41
CA ARG A 190 9.05 8.55 3.85
C ARG A 190 8.07 7.53 4.42
N GLN A 191 6.80 7.89 4.61
CA GLN A 191 5.81 7.00 5.21
C GLN A 191 5.71 5.66 4.46
N ALA A 192 5.69 4.58 5.23
CA ALA A 192 5.43 3.21 4.79
C ALA A 192 4.07 2.76 5.34
N ASN A 193 3.56 1.63 4.85
CA ASN A 193 2.34 1.04 5.37
C ASN A 193 2.61 -0.38 5.91
N PRO A 194 2.54 -0.60 7.24
CA PRO A 194 2.77 -1.91 7.83
C PRO A 194 1.80 -2.99 7.33
N SER A 195 0.57 -2.63 6.93
CA SER A 195 -0.36 -3.58 6.31
C SER A 195 0.12 -4.04 4.93
N GLY A 196 0.71 -3.14 4.14
CA GLY A 196 1.32 -3.48 2.85
C GLY A 196 2.56 -4.36 3.01
N ALA A 197 3.40 -4.08 4.01
CA ALA A 197 4.54 -4.92 4.34
C ALA A 197 4.10 -6.33 4.76
N ALA A 198 3.05 -6.45 5.57
CA ALA A 198 2.49 -7.73 5.97
C ALA A 198 1.93 -8.52 4.78
N ALA A 199 1.19 -7.86 3.87
CA ALA A 199 0.68 -8.51 2.67
C ALA A 199 1.82 -9.12 1.82
N LEU A 200 2.88 -8.36 1.55
CA LEU A 200 4.04 -8.86 0.81
C LEU A 200 4.77 -10.02 1.50
N ALA A 201 4.89 -9.96 2.83
CA ALA A 201 5.56 -11.01 3.61
C ALA A 201 4.75 -12.31 3.70
N LEU A 202 3.44 -12.24 3.55
CA LEU A 202 2.53 -13.38 3.68
C LEU A 202 2.15 -14.02 2.34
N ASP A 203 2.30 -13.31 1.21
CA ASP A 203 1.86 -13.79 -0.10
C ASP A 203 2.47 -15.14 -0.50
N GLY A 204 1.63 -16.12 -0.80
CA GLY A 204 2.04 -17.47 -1.19
C GLY A 204 2.75 -18.27 -0.09
N THR A 205 2.77 -17.78 1.16
CA THR A 205 3.37 -18.50 2.28
C THR A 205 2.41 -19.51 2.89
N THR A 206 2.97 -20.51 3.57
CA THR A 206 2.20 -21.44 4.40
C THR A 206 2.46 -21.17 5.89
N ILE A 207 1.45 -21.42 6.71
CA ILE A 207 1.57 -21.49 8.16
C ILE A 207 1.16 -22.89 8.57
N GLU A 208 2.05 -23.60 9.25
CA GLU A 208 1.71 -24.86 9.89
C GLU A 208 1.03 -24.57 11.22
N THR A 209 -0.18 -25.10 11.39
CA THR A 209 -0.95 -25.03 12.64
C THR A 209 -1.18 -26.45 13.17
N ASP A 210 -1.63 -26.56 14.42
CA ASP A 210 -2.01 -27.86 14.99
C ASP A 210 -3.14 -28.56 14.21
N GLU A 211 -3.89 -27.82 13.40
CA GLU A 211 -5.11 -28.25 12.71
C GLU A 211 -4.91 -28.49 11.21
N GLY A 212 -3.74 -28.10 10.69
CA GLY A 212 -3.38 -28.27 9.28
C GLY A 212 -2.62 -27.08 8.71
N THR A 213 -2.30 -27.20 7.42
CA THR A 213 -1.54 -26.20 6.69
C THR A 213 -2.48 -25.09 6.20
N VAL A 214 -2.17 -23.85 6.59
CA VAL A 214 -2.84 -22.64 6.11
C VAL A 214 -2.04 -22.09 4.94
N VAL A 215 -2.70 -21.82 3.81
CA VAL A 215 -2.09 -21.17 2.64
C VAL A 215 -2.64 -19.76 2.52
N ILE A 216 -1.74 -18.77 2.43
CA ILE A 216 -2.11 -17.36 2.36
C ILE A 216 -1.86 -16.82 0.96
N GLU A 217 -2.86 -16.16 0.39
CA GLU A 217 -2.75 -15.34 -0.82
C GLU A 217 -3.11 -13.90 -0.45
N THR A 218 -2.43 -12.92 -1.06
CA THR A 218 -2.64 -11.52 -0.67
C THR A 218 -2.97 -10.57 -1.80
N ALA A 219 -3.56 -9.44 -1.42
CA ALA A 219 -3.92 -8.34 -2.32
C ALA A 219 -3.57 -6.99 -1.70
N MET A 220 -2.95 -6.12 -2.49
CA MET A 220 -2.62 -4.74 -2.14
C MET A 220 -3.66 -3.75 -2.67
N PHE A 221 -4.18 -2.85 -1.84
CA PHE A 221 -5.19 -1.87 -2.25
C PHE A 221 -4.64 -0.44 -2.31
N PRO A 222 -5.10 0.37 -3.28
CA PRO A 222 -4.75 1.78 -3.35
C PRO A 222 -5.45 2.57 -2.25
N VAL A 223 -4.81 3.64 -1.79
CA VAL A 223 -5.48 4.65 -0.97
C VAL A 223 -6.08 5.72 -1.89
N ARG A 224 -7.14 5.34 -2.63
CA ARG A 224 -7.86 6.19 -3.61
C ARG A 224 -9.36 5.91 -3.63
N TRP A 225 -10.18 6.96 -3.48
CA TRP A 225 -11.64 6.84 -3.46
C TRP A 225 -12.25 6.41 -4.79
N ARG A 226 -11.63 6.84 -5.90
CA ARG A 226 -12.10 6.52 -7.25
C ARG A 226 -12.06 5.01 -7.49
N ASP A 227 -10.98 4.36 -7.10
CA ASP A 227 -10.78 2.91 -7.29
C ASP A 227 -11.79 2.09 -6.47
N PHE A 228 -12.05 2.51 -5.23
CA PHE A 228 -13.09 1.91 -4.39
C PHE A 228 -14.48 2.09 -4.99
N THR A 229 -14.79 3.29 -5.47
CA THR A 229 -16.05 3.56 -6.18
C THR A 229 -16.17 2.72 -7.46
N GLY A 230 -15.08 2.49 -8.17
CA GLY A 230 -14.99 1.60 -9.33
C GLY A 230 -15.04 0.10 -9.00
N GLY A 231 -15.21 -0.26 -7.74
CA GLY A 231 -15.41 -1.64 -7.30
C GLY A 231 -14.14 -2.47 -7.19
N ILE A 232 -12.98 -1.86 -6.99
CA ILE A 232 -11.70 -2.60 -6.92
C ILE A 232 -11.70 -3.69 -5.85
N VAL A 233 -12.43 -3.48 -4.75
CA VAL A 233 -12.56 -4.46 -3.65
C VAL A 233 -13.30 -5.70 -4.13
N GLU A 234 -14.44 -5.52 -4.78
CA GLU A 234 -15.28 -6.62 -5.27
C GLU A 234 -14.59 -7.37 -6.40
N HIS A 235 -13.93 -6.67 -7.33
CA HIS A 235 -13.15 -7.32 -8.39
C HIS A 235 -12.05 -8.22 -7.84
N ALA A 236 -11.38 -7.81 -6.76
CA ALA A 236 -10.32 -8.58 -6.13
C ALA A 236 -10.86 -9.71 -5.25
N LEU A 237 -11.90 -9.48 -4.44
CA LEU A 237 -12.32 -10.41 -3.39
C LEU A 237 -13.47 -11.34 -3.78
N LEU A 238 -14.41 -10.91 -4.62
CA LEU A 238 -15.58 -11.73 -4.99
C LEU A 238 -15.22 -13.12 -5.57
N PRO A 239 -14.17 -13.26 -6.41
CA PRO A 239 -13.73 -14.58 -6.88
C PRO A 239 -13.31 -15.53 -5.74
N HIS A 240 -12.89 -15.00 -4.60
CA HIS A 240 -12.51 -15.79 -3.43
C HIS A 240 -13.70 -16.10 -2.51
N TYR A 241 -14.87 -15.50 -2.72
CA TYR A 241 -16.11 -15.93 -2.07
C TYR A 241 -16.90 -16.94 -2.89
N THR A 242 -16.84 -16.84 -4.23
CA THR A 242 -17.77 -17.55 -5.13
C THR A 242 -17.09 -18.42 -6.19
N GLY A 243 -15.77 -18.35 -6.32
CA GLY A 243 -15.01 -19.08 -7.33
C GLY A 243 -14.87 -20.57 -7.04
N GLN A 244 -14.12 -21.27 -7.91
CA GLN A 244 -13.92 -22.72 -7.80
C GLN A 244 -13.12 -23.16 -6.57
N ARG A 245 -12.28 -22.26 -6.06
CA ARG A 245 -11.46 -22.46 -4.86
C ARG A 245 -11.63 -21.24 -3.97
N PRO A 246 -12.80 -21.10 -3.32
CA PRO A 246 -13.05 -19.97 -2.46
C PRO A 246 -12.12 -20.02 -1.25
N ALA A 247 -11.87 -18.87 -0.64
CA ALA A 247 -11.14 -18.73 0.61
C ALA A 247 -11.99 -19.22 1.77
N ASP A 248 -11.35 -19.88 2.73
CA ASP A 248 -11.92 -20.31 4.00
C ASP A 248 -11.85 -19.20 5.06
N ALA A 249 -11.08 -18.14 4.83
CA ALA A 249 -11.16 -16.88 5.58
C ALA A 249 -10.70 -15.68 4.73
N VAL A 250 -11.24 -14.49 5.01
CA VAL A 250 -10.82 -13.23 4.38
C VAL A 250 -10.59 -12.15 5.43
N ILE A 251 -9.32 -11.81 5.65
CA ILE A 251 -8.89 -10.88 6.69
C ILE A 251 -8.30 -9.65 6.02
N THR A 252 -9.00 -8.52 6.10
CA THR A 252 -8.46 -7.26 5.58
C THR A 252 -7.59 -6.60 6.65
N VAL A 253 -6.43 -6.07 6.26
CA VAL A 253 -5.49 -5.42 7.20
C VAL A 253 -5.23 -3.99 6.75
N SER A 254 -5.28 -3.05 7.70
CA SER A 254 -4.98 -1.63 7.48
C SER A 254 -4.03 -1.10 8.55
N GLN A 255 -3.34 -0.02 8.26
CA GLN A 255 -2.62 0.72 9.29
C GLN A 255 -3.61 1.49 10.18
N GLY A 256 -3.52 1.32 11.49
CA GLY A 256 -4.37 1.97 12.48
C GLY A 256 -3.68 3.11 13.24
N ARG A 257 -3.51 2.91 14.55
CA ARG A 257 -3.07 3.92 15.52
C ARG A 257 -1.82 3.49 16.28
N GLU A 258 -1.35 4.33 17.19
CA GLU A 258 -0.16 4.08 18.00
C GLU A 258 -0.25 2.77 18.81
N GLY A 259 0.82 1.97 18.74
CA GLY A 259 1.18 0.99 19.76
C GLY A 259 0.23 -0.19 20.00
N ARG A 260 -0.76 -0.47 19.14
CA ARG A 260 -1.68 -1.61 19.33
C ARG A 260 -2.29 -2.12 18.03
N PHE A 261 -2.75 -3.38 18.05
CA PHE A 261 -3.66 -3.92 17.06
C PHE A 261 -5.11 -3.73 17.52
N ASP A 262 -6.01 -3.37 16.61
CA ASP A 262 -7.44 -3.32 16.85
C ASP A 262 -8.14 -4.38 15.95
N LEU A 263 -8.88 -5.31 16.55
CA LEU A 263 -9.77 -6.23 15.83
C LEU A 263 -11.14 -5.58 15.73
N GLU A 264 -11.52 -5.15 14.53
CA GLU A 264 -12.75 -4.36 14.38
C GLU A 264 -13.99 -5.25 14.41
N ALA A 265 -14.89 -4.95 15.35
CA ALA A 265 -16.15 -5.66 15.49
C ALA A 265 -17.17 -5.28 14.41
N TYR A 266 -17.23 -3.98 14.08
CA TYR A 266 -18.29 -3.38 13.28
C TYR A 266 -17.72 -2.41 12.24
N ASN A 267 -18.20 -2.53 11.00
CA ASN A 267 -17.83 -1.70 9.87
C ASN A 267 -19.06 -0.91 9.40
N GLY A 268 -18.90 0.38 9.15
CA GLY A 268 -19.99 1.29 8.81
C GLY A 268 -20.14 1.51 7.31
N ALA A 269 -21.38 1.62 6.82
CA ALA A 269 -21.72 1.95 5.43
C ALA A 269 -21.48 3.43 5.05
N TRP A 270 -20.50 4.08 5.69
CA TRP A 270 -20.17 5.48 5.50
C TRP A 270 -18.69 5.64 5.19
N ARG A 271 -18.37 6.59 4.32
CA ARG A 271 -17.00 6.98 3.99
C ARG A 271 -16.81 8.47 4.16
N GLY A 272 -15.59 8.87 4.50
CA GLY A 272 -15.24 10.23 4.88
C GLY A 272 -13.82 10.36 5.43
N GLY A 273 -13.65 11.21 6.43
CA GLY A 273 -12.44 11.30 7.25
C GLY A 273 -11.26 12.09 6.67
N GLY A 274 -11.04 12.07 5.34
CA GLY A 274 -9.90 12.78 4.78
C GLY A 274 -9.72 12.64 3.26
N THR A 275 -8.65 13.27 2.78
CA THR A 275 -8.22 13.16 1.38
C THR A 275 -7.47 11.85 1.13
N ASP A 276 -7.60 11.33 -0.08
CA ASP A 276 -6.82 10.18 -0.56
C ASP A 276 -5.46 10.59 -1.12
N ASN A 277 -4.69 9.66 -1.70
CA ASN A 277 -3.36 9.96 -2.25
C ASN A 277 -3.38 10.91 -3.47
N LEU A 278 -4.54 11.09 -4.10
CA LEU A 278 -4.79 12.08 -5.16
C LEU A 278 -5.28 13.42 -4.61
N MET A 279 -5.30 13.59 -3.28
CA MET A 279 -5.80 14.77 -2.59
C MET A 279 -7.31 14.99 -2.77
N VAL A 280 -8.06 13.93 -3.06
CA VAL A 280 -9.52 13.98 -3.21
C VAL A 280 -10.19 13.57 -1.90
N GLY A 281 -11.12 14.36 -1.39
CA GLY A 281 -12.00 14.00 -0.28
C GLY A 281 -13.37 13.56 -0.78
N VAL A 282 -13.90 12.46 -0.25
CA VAL A 282 -15.25 11.96 -0.54
C VAL A 282 -15.95 11.68 0.78
N SER A 283 -17.17 12.18 0.94
CA SER A 283 -18.01 11.85 2.09
C SER A 283 -19.41 11.41 1.67
N GLY A 284 -19.97 10.45 2.40
CA GLY A 284 -21.32 9.94 2.15
C GLY A 284 -21.44 8.44 2.38
N GLN A 285 -22.60 7.90 2.05
CA GLN A 285 -22.82 6.46 2.07
C GLN A 285 -21.88 5.76 1.08
N ILE A 286 -21.34 4.61 1.47
CA ILE A 286 -20.52 3.78 0.59
C ILE A 286 -21.41 3.27 -0.56
N PRO A 287 -21.10 3.60 -1.83
CA PRO A 287 -21.84 3.08 -2.96
C PRO A 287 -21.48 1.63 -3.19
N ILE A 288 -22.49 0.84 -3.56
CA ILE A 288 -22.29 -0.54 -4.00
C ILE A 288 -22.12 -0.52 -5.52
N PRO A 289 -21.01 -1.04 -6.08
CA PRO A 289 -20.82 -1.14 -7.52
C PRO A 289 -21.96 -1.91 -8.20
N GLU A 290 -22.25 -1.58 -9.46
CA GLU A 290 -23.25 -2.34 -10.21
C GLU A 290 -22.80 -3.79 -10.44
N GLY A 291 -23.74 -4.74 -10.41
CA GLY A 291 -23.49 -6.13 -10.77
C GLY A 291 -22.72 -6.96 -9.73
N VAL A 292 -22.46 -6.43 -8.53
CA VAL A 292 -21.86 -7.18 -7.42
C VAL A 292 -22.94 -7.66 -6.43
N PRO A 293 -22.79 -8.84 -5.81
CA PRO A 293 -23.71 -9.29 -4.77
C PRO A 293 -23.73 -8.30 -3.59
N THR A 294 -24.93 -8.01 -3.07
CA THR A 294 -25.13 -7.18 -1.89
C THR A 294 -26.36 -7.64 -1.11
N VAL A 295 -26.55 -7.09 0.09
CA VAL A 295 -27.78 -7.26 0.88
C VAL A 295 -28.76 -6.12 0.58
N GLU A 296 -30.05 -6.44 0.45
CA GLU A 296 -31.09 -5.45 0.19
C GLU A 296 -32.14 -5.40 1.32
N PRO A 297 -32.42 -4.21 1.90
CA PRO A 297 -31.73 -2.93 1.67
C PRO A 297 -30.27 -2.96 2.16
N GLN A 298 -29.42 -2.06 1.64
CA GLN A 298 -28.02 -1.96 2.08
C GLN A 298 -27.95 -1.73 3.60
N SER A 299 -27.30 -2.65 4.31
CA SER A 299 -27.14 -2.54 5.76
C SER A 299 -26.25 -1.35 6.12
N GLN A 300 -26.63 -0.60 7.16
CA GLN A 300 -25.79 0.48 7.70
C GLN A 300 -24.53 -0.05 8.38
N TRP A 301 -24.57 -1.29 8.85
CA TRP A 301 -23.49 -1.92 9.60
C TRP A 301 -23.29 -3.35 9.11
N SER A 302 -22.03 -3.78 9.00
CA SER A 302 -21.68 -5.19 8.88
C SER A 302 -20.73 -5.55 10.01
N SER A 303 -20.75 -6.82 10.44
CA SER A 303 -19.99 -7.28 11.60
C SER A 303 -18.87 -8.25 11.19
N SER A 304 -17.77 -8.23 11.94
CA SER A 304 -16.73 -9.26 11.85
C SER A 304 -17.27 -10.61 12.33
N THR A 305 -16.88 -11.68 11.64
CA THR A 305 -17.13 -13.07 12.03
C THR A 305 -15.85 -13.76 12.53
N LEU A 306 -14.76 -13.01 12.72
CA LEU A 306 -13.57 -13.53 13.39
C LEU A 306 -13.91 -13.88 14.84
N ASP A 307 -13.32 -14.95 15.39
CA ASP A 307 -13.32 -15.18 16.83
C ASP A 307 -12.33 -14.22 17.51
N ARG A 308 -12.76 -12.97 17.65
CA ARG A 308 -11.93 -11.88 18.18
C ARG A 308 -11.41 -12.19 19.58
N GLN A 309 -12.21 -12.85 20.42
CA GLN A 309 -11.79 -13.19 21.78
C GLN A 309 -10.71 -14.28 21.77
N ALA A 310 -10.86 -15.32 20.94
CA ALA A 310 -9.81 -16.32 20.80
C ALA A 310 -8.49 -15.71 20.29
N ILE A 311 -8.56 -14.82 19.29
CA ILE A 311 -7.39 -14.11 18.77
C ILE A 311 -6.74 -13.26 19.86
N VAL A 312 -7.51 -12.49 20.64
CA VAL A 312 -6.99 -11.67 21.76
C VAL A 312 -6.32 -12.53 22.82
N ASP A 313 -6.93 -13.66 23.19
CA ASP A 313 -6.43 -14.56 24.23
C ASP A 313 -5.15 -15.30 23.80
N ALA A 314 -5.05 -15.68 22.52
CA ALA A 314 -3.97 -16.54 22.02
C ALA A 314 -2.80 -15.75 21.42
N THR A 315 -3.04 -14.57 20.86
CA THR A 315 -1.99 -13.80 20.19
C THR A 315 -1.04 -13.18 21.20
N THR A 316 0.21 -13.63 21.17
CA THR A 316 1.31 -13.00 21.91
C THR A 316 2.18 -12.16 20.98
N GLY A 317 2.68 -11.04 21.47
CA GLY A 317 3.55 -10.14 20.71
C GLY A 317 3.89 -8.87 21.47
N PRO A 318 4.74 -8.00 20.90
CA PRO A 318 5.14 -6.74 21.54
C PRO A 318 4.00 -5.72 21.60
N PHE A 319 2.97 -5.84 20.77
CA PHE A 319 1.82 -4.94 20.76
C PHE A 319 0.58 -5.65 21.35
N PRO A 320 -0.23 -4.99 22.19
CA PRO A 320 -1.51 -5.55 22.61
C PRO A 320 -2.46 -5.70 21.42
N VAL A 321 -3.27 -6.76 21.44
CA VAL A 321 -4.39 -6.96 20.52
C VAL A 321 -5.67 -6.60 21.26
N ILE A 322 -6.42 -5.64 20.72
CA ILE A 322 -7.61 -5.08 21.35
C ILE A 322 -8.84 -5.54 20.58
N ASP A 323 -9.85 -6.02 21.32
CA ASP A 323 -11.17 -6.20 20.76
C ASP A 323 -11.89 -4.85 20.64
N ASN A 324 -11.99 -4.29 19.42
CA ASN A 324 -12.51 -2.95 19.22
C ASN A 324 -13.99 -2.98 18.80
N THR A 325 -14.87 -2.67 19.73
CA THR A 325 -16.33 -2.61 19.53
C THR A 325 -16.87 -1.20 19.29
N GLN A 326 -16.03 -0.17 19.47
CA GLN A 326 -16.49 1.22 19.43
C GLN A 326 -16.89 1.63 18.01
N VAL A 327 -18.00 2.35 17.87
CA VAL A 327 -18.44 2.99 16.61
C VAL A 327 -18.93 4.41 16.87
N THR A 328 -19.07 5.21 15.81
CA THR A 328 -19.82 6.47 15.84
C THR A 328 -21.07 6.32 14.97
N GLU A 329 -22.24 6.59 15.54
CA GLU A 329 -23.52 6.40 14.86
C GLU A 329 -24.44 7.61 14.99
N ILE A 330 -25.44 7.72 14.13
CA ILE A 330 -26.64 8.53 14.39
C ILE A 330 -27.76 7.57 14.82
N PRO A 331 -28.26 7.63 16.06
CA PRO A 331 -29.31 6.73 16.54
C PRO A 331 -30.60 6.84 15.73
N ALA A 332 -31.43 5.79 15.75
CA ALA A 332 -32.70 5.77 15.03
C ALA A 332 -33.61 6.92 15.48
N GLY A 333 -34.03 7.76 14.53
CA GLY A 333 -34.90 8.93 14.78
C GLY A 333 -34.17 10.19 15.23
N GLU A 334 -32.84 10.13 15.42
CA GLU A 334 -32.01 11.26 15.82
C GLU A 334 -31.26 11.86 14.62
N THR A 335 -30.62 13.01 14.84
CA THR A 335 -29.81 13.71 13.82
C THR A 335 -28.35 13.88 14.22
N GLU A 336 -28.03 13.77 15.51
CA GLU A 336 -26.68 14.03 16.02
C GLU A 336 -25.86 12.74 16.15
N PRO A 337 -24.59 12.74 15.73
CA PRO A 337 -23.68 11.62 15.94
C PRO A 337 -23.36 11.40 17.43
N VAL A 338 -23.26 10.15 17.83
CA VAL A 338 -22.82 9.73 19.18
C VAL A 338 -21.84 8.57 19.09
N VAL A 339 -20.85 8.57 19.98
CA VAL A 339 -19.93 7.45 20.15
C VAL A 339 -20.61 6.34 20.96
N ARG A 340 -20.55 5.11 20.46
CA ARG A 340 -21.03 3.92 21.16
C ARG A 340 -19.87 2.95 21.41
N PRO A 341 -19.47 2.73 22.67
CA PRO A 341 -18.36 1.84 22.99
C PRO A 341 -18.68 0.36 22.69
N ASP A 342 -19.95 -0.04 22.76
CA ASP A 342 -20.39 -1.44 22.69
C ASP A 342 -21.04 -1.80 21.34
N GLY A 343 -20.75 -1.04 20.27
CA GLY A 343 -21.29 -1.26 18.94
C GLY A 343 -22.56 -0.47 18.61
N PRO A 344 -23.07 -0.63 17.37
CA PRO A 344 -24.20 0.15 16.89
C PRO A 344 -25.53 -0.30 17.49
N THR A 345 -26.49 0.62 17.59
CA THR A 345 -27.85 0.30 18.03
C THR A 345 -28.81 -0.02 16.89
N PRO A 346 -29.88 -0.81 17.14
CA PRO A 346 -30.82 -1.20 16.10
C PRO A 346 -31.42 0.01 15.36
N GLY A 347 -31.32 -0.02 14.03
CA GLY A 347 -31.85 1.03 13.15
C GLY A 347 -31.02 2.32 13.07
N SER A 348 -29.85 2.36 13.70
CA SER A 348 -28.94 3.51 13.59
C SER A 348 -28.31 3.61 12.20
N ARG A 349 -27.79 4.80 11.89
CA ARG A 349 -27.02 5.08 10.68
C ARG A 349 -25.53 5.17 10.99
N ALA A 350 -24.72 4.68 10.07
CA ALA A 350 -23.27 4.74 10.21
C ALA A 350 -22.71 6.16 10.04
N VAL A 351 -21.74 6.49 10.88
CA VAL A 351 -20.85 7.64 10.73
C VAL A 351 -19.41 7.16 10.69
N GLU A 352 -18.98 6.37 11.67
CA GLU A 352 -17.65 5.72 11.69
C GLU A 352 -17.79 4.27 12.18
N GLY A 353 -17.15 3.33 11.49
CA GLY A 353 -16.90 1.99 12.02
C GLY A 353 -15.76 2.01 13.06
N GLY A 354 -15.36 0.84 13.54
CA GLY A 354 -14.26 0.75 14.52
C GLY A 354 -12.93 1.31 14.01
N GLY A 355 -12.73 1.23 12.69
CA GLY A 355 -11.61 1.82 11.97
C GLY A 355 -11.73 3.30 11.60
N GLY A 356 -12.81 3.99 12.01
CA GLY A 356 -13.15 5.33 11.52
C GLY A 356 -14.08 5.30 10.29
N ASP A 357 -13.99 6.31 9.44
CA ASP A 357 -14.77 6.45 8.20
C ASP A 357 -13.88 6.53 6.93
N TYR A 358 -12.58 6.27 7.05
CA TYR A 358 -11.67 6.30 5.90
C TYR A 358 -11.70 4.99 5.09
N LEU A 359 -10.79 4.84 4.13
CA LEU A 359 -10.73 3.66 3.24
C LEU A 359 -10.52 2.31 3.96
N SER A 360 -9.95 2.31 5.17
CA SER A 360 -9.85 1.12 6.01
C SER A 360 -11.22 0.61 6.45
N ASN A 361 -12.12 1.50 6.87
CA ASN A 361 -13.52 1.16 7.13
C ASN A 361 -14.23 0.69 5.86
N GLU A 362 -14.00 1.36 4.71
CA GLU A 362 -14.68 1.00 3.47
C GLU A 362 -14.30 -0.42 2.99
N ILE A 363 -13.02 -0.81 3.02
CA ILE A 363 -12.62 -2.18 2.64
C ILE A 363 -13.16 -3.20 3.63
N ALA A 364 -13.18 -2.87 4.92
CA ALA A 364 -13.70 -3.73 5.98
C ALA A 364 -15.19 -3.99 5.76
N TYR A 365 -15.97 -2.92 5.55
CA TYR A 365 -17.40 -2.98 5.28
C TYR A 365 -17.71 -3.79 4.01
N ARG A 366 -17.01 -3.51 2.91
CA ARG A 366 -17.21 -4.23 1.64
C ARG A 366 -16.84 -5.72 1.75
N ASN A 367 -15.77 -6.06 2.48
CA ASN A 367 -15.39 -7.45 2.73
C ASN A 367 -16.49 -8.21 3.49
N THR A 368 -16.94 -7.69 4.63
CA THR A 368 -17.96 -8.34 5.44
C THR A 368 -19.33 -8.33 4.76
N LEU A 369 -19.65 -7.30 3.96
CA LEU A 369 -20.84 -7.26 3.12
C LEU A 369 -20.81 -8.33 2.02
N LEU A 370 -19.67 -8.56 1.36
CA LEU A 370 -19.52 -9.63 0.36
C LEU A 370 -19.73 -11.02 0.99
N ARG A 371 -19.18 -11.25 2.19
CA ARG A 371 -19.46 -12.49 2.94
C ARG A 371 -20.96 -12.67 3.15
N ASP A 372 -21.64 -11.64 3.66
CA ASP A 372 -23.07 -11.70 3.98
C ASP A 372 -23.91 -11.89 2.71
N ALA A 373 -23.61 -11.15 1.64
CA ALA A 373 -24.33 -11.21 0.37
C ALA A 373 -24.14 -12.54 -0.37
N THR A 374 -23.02 -13.22 -0.16
CA THR A 374 -22.75 -14.54 -0.75
C THR A 374 -23.18 -15.70 0.14
N GLY A 375 -23.69 -15.42 1.36
CA GLY A 375 -24.16 -16.44 2.31
C GLY A 375 -23.06 -17.37 2.82
N ARG A 376 -21.80 -16.91 2.81
CA ARG A 376 -20.64 -17.70 3.21
C ARG A 376 -20.48 -17.65 4.73
N ASP A 377 -20.49 -18.82 5.38
CA ASP A 377 -20.20 -18.95 6.82
C ASP A 377 -18.70 -19.22 7.03
N ILE A 378 -17.91 -18.14 6.93
CA ILE A 378 -16.46 -18.16 7.11
C ILE A 378 -15.98 -16.98 7.97
N PRO A 379 -14.82 -17.09 8.64
CA PRO A 379 -14.17 -15.96 9.27
C PRO A 379 -13.87 -14.85 8.25
N ALA A 380 -14.48 -13.69 8.45
CA ALA A 380 -14.17 -12.47 7.71
C ALA A 380 -14.23 -11.27 8.64
N GLY A 381 -13.22 -10.41 8.58
CA GLY A 381 -13.13 -9.25 9.44
C GLY A 381 -11.98 -8.33 9.06
N HIS A 382 -11.70 -7.40 9.97
CA HIS A 382 -10.70 -6.36 9.75
C HIS A 382 -9.75 -6.23 10.94
N VAL A 383 -8.47 -6.02 10.64
CA VAL A 383 -7.41 -5.81 11.62
C VAL A 383 -6.71 -4.50 11.31
N HIS A 384 -6.68 -3.61 12.28
CA HIS A 384 -5.77 -2.47 12.24
C HIS A 384 -4.45 -2.81 12.91
N THR A 385 -3.34 -2.48 12.26
CA THR A 385 -1.99 -2.61 12.83
C THR A 385 -1.60 -1.34 13.62
N PRO A 386 -0.57 -1.42 14.47
CA PRO A 386 0.13 -0.23 14.93
C PRO A 386 0.69 0.59 13.75
N ILE A 387 0.91 1.88 13.95
CA ILE A 387 1.67 2.73 13.02
C ILE A 387 3.18 2.49 13.14
N LEU A 388 3.94 2.87 12.11
CA LEU A 388 5.40 2.79 12.09
C LEU A 388 6.05 4.08 12.60
N HIS A 389 7.20 3.94 13.27
CA HIS A 389 8.00 5.08 13.73
C HIS A 389 9.45 4.98 13.32
N PHE A 390 10.01 6.13 12.95
CA PHE A 390 11.45 6.33 12.96
C PHE A 390 11.96 6.52 14.39
N GLY A 391 13.24 6.22 14.61
CA GLY A 391 13.92 6.56 15.85
C GLY A 391 13.95 8.07 16.07
N ALA A 392 14.01 8.49 17.34
CA ALA A 392 14.02 9.91 17.71
C ALA A 392 15.19 10.70 17.09
N ASP A 393 16.30 10.01 16.80
CA ASP A 393 17.50 10.61 16.21
C ASP A 393 17.53 10.53 14.67
N ASN A 394 16.45 10.07 14.02
CA ASN A 394 16.36 10.02 12.56
C ASN A 394 16.18 11.43 11.97
N ASP A 395 17.21 11.93 11.30
CA ASP A 395 17.27 13.28 10.73
C ASP A 395 17.10 13.27 9.19
N GLY A 396 16.05 12.59 8.71
CA GLY A 396 15.67 12.61 7.28
C GLY A 396 16.17 11.42 6.45
N ASP A 397 16.67 10.36 7.11
CA ASP A 397 16.93 9.09 6.48
C ASP A 397 15.61 8.36 6.15
N VAL A 398 15.59 7.62 5.05
CA VAL A 398 14.39 6.88 4.60
C VAL A 398 14.12 5.62 5.43
N THR A 399 15.04 5.20 6.28
CA THR A 399 14.93 4.03 7.17
C THR A 399 15.90 4.16 8.33
N ASP A 400 15.60 3.51 9.45
CA ASP A 400 16.52 3.29 10.59
C ASP A 400 16.19 1.99 11.33
N ASN A 401 17.03 1.59 12.28
CA ASN A 401 16.87 0.32 13.00
C ASN A 401 15.58 0.21 13.84
N VAL A 402 15.01 1.34 14.29
CA VAL A 402 13.74 1.33 15.04
C VAL A 402 12.60 1.05 14.09
N PHE A 403 12.54 1.77 12.98
CA PHE A 403 11.56 1.58 11.91
C PHE A 403 11.56 0.15 11.38
N GLU A 404 12.74 -0.39 11.12
CA GLU A 404 12.92 -1.75 10.60
C GLU A 404 12.49 -2.83 11.58
N ARG A 405 12.92 -2.73 12.84
CA ARG A 405 12.51 -3.66 13.89
C ARG A 405 11.01 -3.60 14.13
N ASN A 406 10.46 -2.39 14.22
CA ASN A 406 9.04 -2.17 14.46
C ASN A 406 8.18 -2.78 13.33
N ARG A 407 8.59 -2.61 12.07
CA ARG A 407 7.92 -3.25 10.94
C ARG A 407 7.99 -4.78 11.02
N ALA A 408 9.15 -5.35 11.28
CA ALA A 408 9.31 -6.79 11.39
C ALA A 408 8.43 -7.38 12.51
N GLU A 409 8.42 -6.74 13.68
CA GLU A 409 7.58 -7.12 14.81
C GLU A 409 6.08 -7.05 14.49
N ILE A 410 5.63 -6.01 13.78
CA ILE A 410 4.23 -5.89 13.33
C ILE A 410 3.88 -6.99 12.34
N VAL A 411 4.72 -7.25 11.33
CA VAL A 411 4.50 -8.30 10.33
C VAL A 411 4.42 -9.68 10.96
N ASP A 412 5.33 -9.99 11.87
CA ASP A 412 5.32 -11.26 12.62
C ASP A 412 4.05 -11.42 13.45
N GLN A 413 3.57 -10.33 14.07
CA GLN A 413 2.36 -10.37 14.85
C GLN A 413 1.08 -10.47 13.98
N VAL A 414 1.06 -9.85 12.78
CA VAL A 414 -0.01 -10.08 11.79
C VAL A 414 -0.06 -11.56 11.39
N ARG A 415 1.10 -12.19 11.14
CA ARG A 415 1.16 -13.63 10.84
C ARG A 415 0.50 -14.48 11.93
N ARG A 416 0.75 -14.16 13.21
CA ARG A 416 0.14 -14.84 14.36
C ARG A 416 -1.36 -14.60 14.43
N ILE A 417 -1.81 -13.36 14.28
CA ILE A 417 -3.25 -13.02 14.25
C ILE A 417 -3.97 -13.80 13.16
N VAL A 418 -3.38 -13.90 11.97
CA VAL A 418 -3.95 -14.68 10.85
C VAL A 418 -4.03 -16.17 11.19
N ALA A 419 -3.00 -16.74 11.83
CA ALA A 419 -3.00 -18.14 12.24
C ALA A 419 -4.08 -18.44 13.30
N GLU A 420 -4.24 -17.56 14.29
CA GLU A 420 -5.27 -17.70 15.33
C GLU A 420 -6.69 -17.50 14.76
N ALA A 421 -6.85 -16.60 13.79
CA ALA A 421 -8.13 -16.30 13.17
C ALA A 421 -8.77 -17.46 12.40
N VAL A 422 -7.98 -18.47 12.04
CA VAL A 422 -8.44 -19.67 11.30
C VAL A 422 -8.26 -20.96 12.10
N SER A 423 -7.80 -20.87 13.34
CA SER A 423 -7.77 -21.99 14.26
C SER A 423 -9.17 -22.18 14.89
N PRO A 424 -9.70 -23.41 15.00
CA PRO A 424 -10.98 -23.64 15.67
C PRO A 424 -10.92 -23.22 17.13
N VAL A 425 -12.09 -22.85 17.68
CA VAL A 425 -12.23 -22.54 19.10
C VAL A 425 -11.79 -23.76 19.92
N ARG A 426 -10.64 -23.66 20.61
CA ARG A 426 -10.25 -24.65 21.61
C ARG A 426 -11.32 -24.65 22.70
N SER A 427 -12.18 -25.66 22.71
CA SER A 427 -13.16 -25.84 23.79
C SER A 427 -12.35 -26.03 25.08
N ARG A 428 -12.41 -25.05 25.99
CA ARG A 428 -11.81 -25.18 27.32
C ARG A 428 -12.67 -26.04 28.23
#